data_AF-A0A8H3NU00-F1
#
_entry.id   AF-A0A8H3NU00-F1
#
_cell.length_a   1.000
_cell.length_b   1.000
_cell.length_c   1.000
_cell.angle_alpha   90.00
_cell.angle_beta   90.00
_cell.angle_gamma   90.00
#
_symmetry.space_group_name_H-M   'P 1'
#
loop_
_entity.id
_entity.type
_entity.pdbx_description
1 polymer ?
#
loop_
_entity_poly.entity_id
_entity_poly.type
_entity_poly.pdbx_seq_one_letter_code
_entity_poly.pdbx_strand_id
1 'polypeptide(L)'
;MDMTYALSFTRFALHARLPQEIISVSVRPSKDDPRVDEAMYAHMDFQGPDGNPVHSRVYTDMAREKVAGVIPRVWELPSIEVETEKAIIYFYNAMMPHLYHYISVMDKTTGKVSYKKQYSGGPLWGNVVTSTGEKGGNPHWSTYRWQLEAFVDVVTGKTPAYWVSGEESIWQMQSIDSLYKAANLPVRPSLGTKLG
;
A
#
# COMPACT_ATOMS: atom_id res chain seq x y z
N MET A 1 -12.12 2.22 -5.56
CA MET A 1 -11.11 2.83 -4.71
C MET A 1 -9.91 2.90 -5.60
N ASP A 2 -9.66 4.07 -6.14
CA ASP A 2 -8.40 4.31 -6.84
C ASP A 2 -7.26 4.27 -5.83
N MET A 3 -6.03 3.99 -6.30
CA MET A 3 -4.85 3.90 -5.44
C MET A 3 -4.95 2.85 -4.32
N THR A 4 -5.39 1.64 -4.68
CA THR A 4 -5.51 0.48 -3.78
C THR A 4 -4.23 0.17 -2.99
N TYR A 5 -3.08 0.62 -3.49
CA TYR A 5 -1.79 0.56 -2.79
C TYR A 5 -1.85 1.16 -1.37
N ALA A 6 -2.57 2.28 -1.19
CA ALA A 6 -2.70 2.94 0.11
C ALA A 6 -3.32 2.01 1.17
N LEU A 7 -4.33 1.22 0.78
CA LEU A 7 -4.90 0.19 1.64
C LEU A 7 -3.96 -1.02 1.80
N SER A 8 -3.28 -1.42 0.73
CA SER A 8 -2.37 -2.57 0.79
C SER A 8 -1.19 -2.34 1.74
N PHE A 9 -0.73 -1.10 1.93
CA PHE A 9 0.39 -0.81 2.83
C PHE A 9 0.06 -1.18 4.28
N THR A 10 -1.13 -0.83 4.78
CA THR A 10 -1.56 -1.24 6.13
C THR A 10 -1.59 -2.75 6.26
N ARG A 11 -2.22 -3.44 5.30
CA ARG A 11 -2.34 -4.91 5.33
C ARG A 11 -0.97 -5.59 5.29
N PHE A 12 -0.08 -5.08 4.44
CA PHE A 12 1.29 -5.56 4.35
C PHE A 12 2.06 -5.34 5.65
N ALA A 13 1.96 -4.15 6.26
CA ALA A 13 2.66 -3.81 7.50
C ALA A 13 2.20 -4.68 8.70
N LEU A 14 0.93 -5.06 8.72
CA LEU A 14 0.34 -5.85 9.81
C LEU A 14 0.29 -7.36 9.53
N HIS A 15 0.63 -7.79 8.30
CA HIS A 15 0.31 -9.14 7.81
C HIS A 15 -1.18 -9.50 8.00
N ALA A 16 -2.05 -8.51 7.85
CA ALA A 16 -3.47 -8.64 8.14
C ALA A 16 -4.26 -9.10 6.90
N ARG A 17 -5.29 -9.92 7.16
CA ARG A 17 -6.25 -10.35 6.14
C ARG A 17 -7.24 -9.22 5.85
N LEU A 18 -8.36 -9.19 6.55
CA LEU A 18 -9.41 -8.19 6.39
C LEU A 18 -9.38 -7.20 7.56
N PRO A 19 -9.89 -5.97 7.40
CA PRO A 19 -10.21 -5.13 8.55
C PRO A 19 -11.23 -5.85 9.44
N GLN A 20 -11.06 -5.74 10.76
CA GLN A 20 -12.04 -6.23 11.73
C GLN A 20 -13.30 -5.37 11.70
N GLU A 21 -13.11 -4.05 11.59
CA GLU A 21 -14.20 -3.09 11.59
C GLU A 21 -13.89 -1.90 10.67
N ILE A 22 -14.93 -1.38 10.02
CA ILE A 22 -14.88 -0.09 9.32
C ILE A 22 -15.53 0.93 10.24
N ILE A 23 -14.72 1.77 10.87
CA ILE A 23 -15.17 2.79 11.82
C ILE A 23 -15.91 3.92 11.10
N SER A 24 -15.33 4.43 10.01
CA SER A 24 -15.98 5.46 9.19
C SER A 24 -15.41 5.49 7.78
N VAL A 25 -16.25 5.91 6.83
CA VAL A 25 -15.82 6.19 5.46
C VAL A 25 -16.48 7.48 5.00
N SER A 26 -15.66 8.40 4.47
CA SER A 26 -16.10 9.59 3.77
C SER A 26 -15.64 9.50 2.33
N VAL A 27 -16.54 9.72 1.38
CA VAL A 27 -16.25 9.59 -0.04
C VAL A 27 -16.64 10.86 -0.79
N ARG A 28 -15.82 11.22 -1.77
CA ARG A 28 -16.15 12.20 -2.81
C ARG A 28 -16.32 11.42 -4.11
N PRO A 29 -17.54 11.24 -4.62
CA PRO A 29 -17.76 10.57 -5.89
C PRO A 29 -17.14 11.34 -7.06
N SER A 30 -16.80 10.62 -8.13
CA SER A 30 -16.39 11.23 -9.40
C SER A 30 -17.51 12.05 -10.01
N LYS A 31 -17.13 13.19 -10.60
CA LYS A 31 -18.05 14.07 -11.33
C LYS A 31 -18.58 13.41 -12.61
N ASP A 32 -17.79 12.53 -13.20
CA ASP A 32 -18.13 11.86 -14.47
C ASP A 32 -18.94 10.57 -14.26
N ASP A 33 -18.68 9.85 -13.16
CA ASP A 33 -19.46 8.66 -12.76
C ASP A 33 -19.62 8.60 -11.24
N PRO A 34 -20.81 8.91 -10.68
CA PRO A 34 -21.03 8.95 -9.23
C PRO A 34 -20.96 7.57 -8.56
N ARG A 35 -20.83 6.49 -9.33
CA ARG A 35 -20.62 5.12 -8.81
C ARG A 35 -19.17 4.86 -8.39
N VAL A 36 -18.25 5.72 -8.79
CA VAL A 36 -16.81 5.60 -8.56
C VAL A 36 -16.36 6.70 -7.60
N ASP A 37 -15.43 6.38 -6.70
CA ASP A 37 -14.79 7.39 -5.85
C ASP A 37 -13.75 8.18 -6.62
N GLU A 38 -13.75 9.50 -6.44
CA GLU A 38 -12.65 10.40 -6.83
C GLU A 38 -11.64 10.56 -5.68
N ALA A 39 -12.16 10.55 -4.45
CA ALA A 39 -11.40 10.53 -3.22
C ALA A 39 -12.13 9.75 -2.13
N MET A 40 -11.37 9.08 -1.27
CA MET A 40 -11.89 8.33 -0.14
C MET A 40 -11.02 8.56 1.10
N TYR A 41 -11.68 8.74 2.23
CA TYR A 41 -11.07 8.79 3.55
C TYR A 41 -11.72 7.72 4.42
N ALA A 42 -10.93 6.74 4.86
CA ALA A 42 -11.43 5.57 5.57
C ALA A 42 -10.67 5.37 6.89
N HIS A 43 -11.43 5.13 7.96
CA HIS A 43 -10.94 4.71 9.26
C HIS A 43 -11.37 3.26 9.49
N MET A 44 -10.40 2.40 9.77
CA MET A 44 -10.60 0.96 9.92
C MET A 44 -9.77 0.44 11.07
N ASP A 45 -10.27 -0.58 11.73
CA ASP A 45 -9.54 -1.31 12.74
C ASP A 45 -9.09 -2.65 12.18
N PHE A 46 -7.82 -2.97 12.42
CA PHE A 46 -7.21 -4.25 12.08
C PHE A 46 -6.79 -4.97 13.36
N GLN A 47 -6.74 -6.30 13.29
CA GLN A 47 -6.07 -7.08 14.31
C GLN A 47 -4.56 -6.97 14.12
N GLY A 48 -3.86 -6.48 15.14
CA GLY A 48 -2.41 -6.50 15.20
C GLY A 48 -1.86 -7.91 15.43
N PRO A 49 -0.54 -8.11 15.25
CA PRO A 49 0.10 -9.42 15.42
C PRO A 49 -0.11 -10.04 16.80
N ASP A 50 -0.17 -9.22 17.85
CA ASP A 50 -0.36 -9.65 19.24
C ASP A 50 -1.85 -9.65 19.65
N GLY A 51 -2.75 -9.53 18.68
CA GLY A 51 -4.20 -9.48 18.91
C GLY A 51 -4.73 -8.12 19.37
N ASN A 52 -3.87 -7.12 19.54
CA ASN A 52 -4.26 -5.76 19.88
C ASN A 52 -4.96 -5.05 18.69
N PRO A 53 -5.92 -4.15 18.94
CA PRO A 53 -6.50 -3.35 17.87
C PRO A 53 -5.46 -2.38 17.31
N VAL A 54 -5.42 -2.25 15.98
CA VAL A 54 -4.60 -1.27 15.26
C VAL A 54 -5.50 -0.38 14.42
N HIS A 55 -5.50 0.91 14.72
CA HIS A 55 -6.27 1.91 13.99
C HIS A 55 -5.54 2.34 12.72
N SER A 56 -6.19 2.16 11.57
CA SER A 56 -5.68 2.53 10.26
C SER A 56 -6.48 3.67 9.66
N ARG A 57 -5.76 4.68 9.18
CA ARG A 57 -6.32 5.83 8.44
C ARG A 57 -5.80 5.77 7.01
N VAL A 58 -6.71 5.60 6.05
CA VAL A 58 -6.38 5.57 4.63
C VAL A 58 -6.99 6.79 3.95
N TYR A 59 -6.17 7.50 3.18
CA TYR A 59 -6.59 8.62 2.35
C TYR A 59 -6.14 8.40 0.91
N THR A 60 -7.08 8.49 -0.02
CA THR A 60 -6.84 8.47 -1.46
C THR A 60 -7.56 9.64 -2.09
N ASP A 61 -6.88 10.36 -2.98
CA ASP A 61 -7.48 11.48 -3.72
C ASP A 61 -6.70 11.67 -5.04
N MET A 62 -7.32 11.29 -6.15
CA MET A 62 -6.70 11.36 -7.48
C MET A 62 -7.01 12.66 -8.22
N ALA A 63 -7.95 13.48 -7.71
CA ALA A 63 -8.35 14.74 -8.33
C ALA A 63 -7.95 15.96 -7.49
N ARG A 64 -6.85 15.86 -6.76
CA ARG A 64 -6.33 16.98 -5.97
C ARG A 64 -6.06 18.18 -6.88
N GLU A 65 -6.57 19.33 -6.47
CA GLU A 65 -6.29 20.58 -7.18
C GLU A 65 -4.79 20.88 -7.17
N LYS A 66 -4.31 21.33 -8.33
CA LYS A 66 -2.96 21.86 -8.48
C LYS A 66 -2.73 23.01 -7.49
N VAL A 67 -1.52 23.13 -6.96
CA VAL A 67 -1.17 24.27 -6.11
C VAL A 67 -1.32 25.55 -6.93
N ALA A 68 -2.10 26.50 -6.40
CA ALA A 68 -2.51 27.72 -7.09
C ALA A 68 -3.15 27.48 -8.48
N GLY A 69 -3.78 26.32 -8.70
CA GLY A 69 -4.45 25.95 -9.96
C GLY A 69 -3.51 25.53 -11.11
N VAL A 70 -2.19 25.62 -10.95
CA VAL A 70 -1.24 25.39 -12.06
C VAL A 70 -0.10 24.43 -11.76
N ILE A 71 0.35 24.33 -10.50
CA ILE A 71 1.50 23.49 -10.14
C ILE A 71 1.03 22.09 -9.73
N PRO A 72 1.42 21.02 -10.45
CA PRO A 72 1.09 19.66 -10.06
C PRO A 72 1.81 19.27 -8.76
N ARG A 73 1.12 18.50 -7.90
CA ARG A 73 1.60 18.06 -6.58
C ARG A 73 2.52 16.83 -6.69
N VAL A 74 3.62 16.95 -7.43
CA VAL A 74 4.53 15.83 -7.73
C VAL A 74 5.31 15.29 -6.52
N TRP A 75 5.27 15.99 -5.39
CA TRP A 75 5.90 15.61 -4.12
C TRP A 75 4.97 14.91 -3.13
N GLU A 76 3.71 14.67 -3.51
CA GLU A 76 2.74 13.96 -2.67
C GLU A 76 2.62 12.50 -3.10
N LEU A 77 3.74 11.79 -3.01
CA LEU A 77 3.83 10.39 -3.42
C LEU A 77 3.25 9.45 -2.36
N PRO A 78 2.78 8.25 -2.76
CA PRO A 78 2.23 7.28 -1.82
C PRO A 78 3.20 6.99 -0.68
N SER A 79 2.69 7.10 0.55
CA SER A 79 3.46 6.91 1.78
C SER A 79 2.64 6.17 2.83
N ILE A 80 3.33 5.61 3.81
CA ILE A 80 2.74 5.01 4.99
C ILE A 80 3.45 5.53 6.24
N GLU A 81 2.65 5.83 7.26
CA GLU A 81 3.13 6.09 8.62
C GLU A 81 2.67 4.93 9.52
N VAL A 82 3.61 4.32 10.22
CA VAL A 82 3.37 3.27 11.21
C VAL A 82 3.81 3.81 12.56
N GLU A 83 2.83 4.00 13.43
CA GLU A 83 3.05 4.44 14.79
C GLU A 83 3.08 3.22 15.72
N THR A 84 4.17 3.09 16.48
CA THR A 84 4.35 2.05 17.51
C THR A 84 4.43 2.70 18.89
N GLU A 85 4.56 1.91 19.96
CA GLU A 85 4.75 2.45 21.31
C GLU A 85 6.00 3.34 21.44
N LYS A 86 7.09 2.98 20.75
CA LYS A 86 8.42 3.59 20.93
C LYS A 86 8.86 4.47 19.77
N ALA A 87 8.28 4.28 18.58
CA ALA A 87 8.73 4.98 17.39
C ALA A 87 7.59 5.28 16.41
N ILE A 88 7.78 6.32 15.61
CA ILE A 88 7.02 6.58 14.39
C ILE A 88 7.91 6.27 13.20
N ILE A 89 7.47 5.34 12.36
CA ILE A 89 8.17 4.91 11.15
C ILE A 89 7.40 5.46 9.97
N TYR A 90 8.04 6.28 9.13
CA TYR A 90 7.42 6.86 7.96
C TYR A 90 8.19 6.44 6.71
N PHE A 91 7.50 5.83 5.75
CA PHE A 91 8.06 5.43 4.47
C PHE A 91 7.48 6.28 3.35
N TYR A 92 8.33 7.14 2.79
CA TYR A 92 7.98 8.04 1.69
C TYR A 92 8.28 7.41 0.33
N ASN A 93 7.32 7.52 -0.59
CA ASN A 93 7.42 7.04 -1.98
C ASN A 93 7.73 5.54 -2.11
N ALA A 94 6.85 4.71 -1.55
CA ALA A 94 6.96 3.26 -1.65
C ALA A 94 6.76 2.73 -3.09
N MET A 95 6.10 3.50 -3.97
CA MET A 95 5.81 3.09 -5.34
C MET A 95 6.99 3.26 -6.30
N MET A 96 7.74 4.36 -6.18
CA MET A 96 8.86 4.67 -7.07
C MET A 96 10.17 4.89 -6.29
N PRO A 97 10.61 3.91 -5.48
CA PRO A 97 11.76 4.08 -4.61
C PRO A 97 13.07 4.33 -5.36
N HIS A 98 13.19 3.81 -6.58
CA HIS A 98 14.31 4.05 -7.49
C HIS A 98 14.52 5.52 -7.90
N LEU A 99 13.48 6.36 -7.87
CA LEU A 99 13.62 7.80 -8.13
C LEU A 99 14.13 8.52 -6.89
N TYR A 100 13.38 8.41 -5.79
CA TYR A 100 13.76 8.95 -4.49
C TYR A 100 12.82 8.40 -3.42
N HIS A 101 13.37 7.85 -2.34
CA HIS A 101 12.60 7.47 -1.17
C HIS A 101 13.41 7.72 0.10
N TYR A 102 12.74 7.61 1.24
CA TYR A 102 13.39 7.45 2.53
C TYR A 102 12.45 6.77 3.51
N ILE A 103 13.04 6.11 4.49
CA ILE A 103 12.37 5.64 5.69
C ILE A 103 12.90 6.50 6.83
N SER A 104 12.04 7.29 7.46
CA SER A 104 12.38 7.97 8.72
C SER A 104 11.88 7.15 9.90
N VAL A 105 12.71 7.08 10.93
CA VAL A 105 12.38 6.48 12.23
C VAL A 105 12.58 7.54 13.28
N MET A 106 11.48 8.01 13.85
CA MET A 106 11.47 8.94 14.98
C MET A 106 11.30 8.15 16.26
N ASP A 107 12.30 8.21 17.15
CA ASP A 107 12.19 7.68 18.50
C ASP A 107 11.34 8.63 19.35
N LYS A 108 10.23 8.12 19.92
CA LYS A 108 9.26 8.92 20.67
C LYS A 108 9.78 9.38 22.04
N THR A 109 10.74 8.66 22.61
CA THR A 109 11.31 8.98 23.92
C THR A 109 12.32 10.13 23.83
N THR A 110 13.13 10.13 22.78
CA THR A 110 14.23 11.10 22.59
C THR A 110 13.89 12.20 21.60
N GLY A 111 12.85 12.02 20.77
CA GLY A 111 12.52 12.92 19.66
C GLY A 111 13.50 12.84 18.49
N LYS A 112 14.51 11.96 18.54
CA LYS A 112 15.53 11.87 17.51
C LYS A 112 15.00 11.17 16.26
N VAL A 113 15.18 11.81 15.11
CA VAL A 113 14.84 11.24 13.80
C VAL A 113 16.09 10.70 13.12
N SER A 114 16.02 9.47 12.63
CA SER A 114 17.03 8.88 11.75
C SER A 114 16.43 8.56 10.39
N TYR A 115 17.23 8.70 9.34
CA TYR A 115 16.81 8.44 7.97
C TYR A 115 17.58 7.25 7.40
N LYS A 116 16.88 6.37 6.71
CA LYS A 116 17.41 5.20 6.02
C LYS A 116 16.91 5.19 4.57
N LYS A 117 17.74 4.63 3.68
CA LYS A 117 17.40 4.39 2.27
C LYS A 117 17.96 3.03 1.88
N GLN A 118 17.21 2.27 1.10
CA GLN A 118 17.64 0.97 0.58
C GLN A 118 17.20 0.85 -0.88
N TYR A 119 18.15 0.91 -1.81
CA TYR A 119 17.86 0.91 -3.25
C TYR A 119 18.00 -0.47 -3.90
N SER A 120 18.88 -1.32 -3.40
CA SER A 120 19.08 -2.70 -3.84
C SER A 120 19.35 -3.62 -2.67
N GLY A 121 19.12 -4.92 -2.83
CA GLY A 121 19.32 -5.90 -1.77
C GLY A 121 18.39 -5.69 -0.59
N GLY A 122 18.92 -5.83 0.62
CA GLY A 122 18.13 -5.87 1.85
C GLY A 122 17.91 -7.31 2.35
N PRO A 123 17.11 -7.49 3.42
CA PRO A 123 17.00 -8.77 4.13
C PRO A 123 16.42 -9.90 3.25
N LEU A 124 15.58 -9.55 2.27
CA LEU A 124 14.94 -10.52 1.39
C LEU A 124 15.74 -10.76 0.11
N TRP A 125 16.21 -9.69 -0.53
CA TRP A 125 16.84 -9.76 -1.86
C TRP A 125 18.36 -9.93 -1.83
N GLY A 126 19.03 -9.59 -0.73
CA GLY A 126 20.49 -9.50 -0.66
C GLY A 126 21.22 -10.79 -1.01
N ASN A 127 20.58 -11.95 -0.83
CA ASN A 127 21.13 -13.25 -1.17
C ASN A 127 20.58 -13.89 -2.45
N VAL A 128 19.67 -13.23 -3.13
CA VAL A 128 18.97 -13.75 -4.30
C VAL A 128 19.73 -13.42 -5.57
N VAL A 129 20.00 -14.43 -6.40
CA VAL A 129 20.54 -14.25 -7.75
C VAL A 129 19.36 -13.98 -8.68
N THR A 130 19.33 -12.80 -9.26
CA THR A 130 18.24 -12.32 -10.10
C THR A 130 18.37 -12.80 -11.55
N SER A 131 17.37 -12.50 -12.38
CA SER A 131 17.36 -12.88 -13.80
C SER A 131 18.52 -12.32 -14.62
N THR A 132 19.24 -11.31 -14.12
CA THR A 132 20.45 -10.75 -14.74
C THR A 132 21.73 -11.49 -14.34
N GLY A 133 21.65 -12.49 -13.45
CA GLY A 133 22.79 -13.16 -12.85
C GLY A 133 23.43 -12.38 -11.70
N GLU A 134 22.94 -11.18 -11.39
CA GLU A 134 23.45 -10.35 -10.30
C GLU A 134 22.79 -10.72 -8.96
N LYS A 135 23.61 -10.79 -7.91
CA LYS A 135 23.14 -11.04 -6.54
C LYS A 135 22.67 -9.72 -5.91
N GLY A 136 21.49 -9.72 -5.31
CA GLY A 136 20.96 -8.54 -4.63
C GLY A 136 20.24 -7.53 -5.53
N GLY A 137 20.19 -7.77 -6.84
CA GLY A 137 19.53 -6.92 -7.84
C GLY A 137 20.12 -5.51 -7.96
N ASN A 138 19.40 -4.62 -8.66
CA ASN A 138 19.95 -3.33 -9.10
C ASN A 138 19.25 -2.12 -8.43
N PRO A 139 20.01 -1.09 -7.99
CA PRO A 139 19.45 0.06 -7.28
C PRO A 139 18.51 0.96 -8.10
N HIS A 140 18.55 0.85 -9.42
CA HIS A 140 17.71 1.63 -10.34
C HIS A 140 16.41 0.92 -10.72
N TRP A 141 16.16 -0.28 -10.18
CA TRP A 141 14.96 -1.04 -10.49
C TRP A 141 13.71 -0.46 -9.83
N SER A 142 12.66 -0.30 -10.64
CA SER A 142 11.33 -0.01 -10.13
C SER A 142 10.81 -1.16 -9.26
N THR A 143 9.87 -0.87 -8.38
CA THR A 143 9.13 -1.89 -7.60
C THR A 143 8.55 -2.98 -8.50
N TYR A 144 8.02 -2.58 -9.66
CA TYR A 144 7.51 -3.51 -10.66
C TYR A 144 8.59 -4.46 -11.19
N ARG A 145 9.82 -3.97 -11.41
CA ARG A 145 10.94 -4.82 -11.83
C ARG A 145 11.29 -5.88 -10.78
N TRP A 146 11.22 -5.55 -9.49
CA TRP A 146 11.37 -6.51 -8.38
C TRP A 146 10.21 -7.51 -8.32
N GLN A 147 8.97 -7.07 -8.53
CA GLN A 147 7.81 -7.97 -8.60
C GLN A 147 7.93 -8.96 -9.76
N LEU A 148 8.48 -8.53 -10.91
CA LEU A 148 8.74 -9.40 -12.04
C LEU A 148 9.82 -10.45 -11.75
N GLU A 149 10.86 -10.13 -10.97
CA GLU A 149 11.83 -11.14 -10.50
C GLU A 149 11.14 -12.24 -9.71
N ALA A 150 10.31 -11.85 -8.72
CA ALA A 150 9.56 -12.81 -7.92
C ALA A 150 8.58 -13.63 -8.78
N PHE A 151 7.95 -13.00 -9.78
CA PHE A 151 7.09 -13.70 -10.74
C PHE A 151 7.85 -14.73 -11.56
N VAL A 152 9.02 -14.36 -12.11
CA VAL A 152 9.88 -15.27 -12.88
C VAL A 152 10.30 -16.47 -12.02
N ASP A 153 10.67 -16.24 -10.76
CA ASP A 153 10.99 -17.33 -9.84
C ASP A 153 9.81 -18.29 -9.69
N VAL A 154 8.60 -17.80 -9.41
CA VAL A 154 7.41 -18.64 -9.26
C VAL A 154 7.10 -19.45 -10.52
N VAL A 155 7.07 -18.83 -11.71
CA VAL A 155 6.71 -19.54 -12.95
C VAL A 155 7.79 -20.50 -13.43
N THR A 156 9.04 -20.34 -12.98
CA THR A 156 10.14 -21.27 -13.24
C THR A 156 10.31 -22.33 -12.15
N GLY A 157 9.40 -22.39 -11.17
CA GLY A 157 9.42 -23.38 -10.10
C GLY A 157 10.44 -23.10 -8.98
N LYS A 158 10.95 -21.87 -8.89
CA LYS A 158 11.84 -21.41 -7.83
C LYS A 158 11.04 -20.75 -6.70
N THR A 159 11.67 -20.65 -5.53
CA THR A 159 11.11 -19.91 -4.40
C THR A 159 11.43 -18.42 -4.56
N PRO A 160 10.42 -17.53 -4.66
CA PRO A 160 10.66 -16.09 -4.79
C PRO A 160 11.14 -15.48 -3.48
N ALA A 161 11.87 -14.37 -3.57
CA ALA A 161 12.31 -13.59 -2.39
C ALA A 161 11.13 -13.07 -1.54
N TYR A 162 10.03 -12.70 -2.21
CA TYR A 162 8.77 -12.31 -1.61
C TYR A 162 7.63 -12.55 -2.60
N TRP A 163 6.46 -12.97 -2.13
CA TRP A 163 5.32 -13.26 -3.01
C TRP A 163 4.01 -12.74 -2.43
N VAL A 164 3.24 -12.06 -3.27
CA VAL A 164 1.85 -11.71 -2.98
C VAL A 164 0.98 -12.84 -3.52
N SER A 165 0.33 -13.58 -2.63
CA SER A 165 -0.48 -14.74 -3.01
C SER A 165 -1.82 -14.34 -3.65
N GLY A 166 -2.50 -15.33 -4.25
CA GLY A 166 -3.88 -15.14 -4.71
C GLY A 166 -4.84 -14.76 -3.57
N GLU A 167 -4.67 -15.37 -2.39
CA GLU A 167 -5.45 -15.05 -1.19
C GLU A 167 -5.25 -13.60 -0.75
N GLU A 168 -4.02 -13.10 -0.77
CA GLU A 168 -3.73 -11.69 -0.46
C GLU A 168 -4.46 -10.72 -1.41
N SER A 169 -4.57 -11.11 -2.68
CA SER A 169 -5.30 -10.35 -3.70
C SER A 169 -6.81 -10.42 -3.46
N ILE A 170 -7.35 -11.57 -3.03
CA ILE A 170 -8.77 -11.72 -2.68
C ILE A 170 -9.11 -10.84 -1.46
N TRP A 171 -8.31 -10.91 -0.40
CA TRP A 171 -8.52 -10.09 0.80
C TRP A 171 -8.42 -8.59 0.52
N GLN A 172 -7.51 -8.18 -0.36
CA GLN A 172 -7.41 -6.79 -0.81
C GLN A 172 -8.74 -6.34 -1.44
N MET A 173 -9.30 -7.17 -2.32
CA MET A 173 -10.51 -6.85 -3.06
C MET A 173 -11.75 -6.86 -2.15
N GLN A 174 -11.84 -7.82 -1.23
CA GLN A 174 -12.89 -7.87 -0.21
C GLN A 174 -12.85 -6.65 0.72
N SER A 175 -11.66 -6.17 1.08
CA SER A 175 -11.49 -4.97 1.90
C SER A 175 -12.00 -3.72 1.16
N ILE A 176 -11.67 -3.59 -0.13
CA ILE A 176 -12.18 -2.49 -0.98
C ILE A 176 -13.70 -2.55 -1.11
N ASP A 177 -14.27 -3.74 -1.36
CA ASP A 177 -15.71 -3.91 -1.49
C ASP A 177 -16.44 -3.57 -0.18
N SER A 178 -15.83 -3.88 0.97
CA SER A 178 -16.38 -3.52 2.29
C SER A 178 -16.38 -2.01 2.51
N LEU A 179 -15.31 -1.31 2.11
CA LEU A 179 -15.25 0.17 2.13
C LEU A 179 -16.31 0.80 1.22
N TYR A 180 -16.51 0.25 0.03
CA TYR A 180 -17.53 0.71 -0.90
C TYR A 180 -18.94 0.58 -0.33
N LYS A 181 -19.25 -0.58 0.26
CA LYS A 181 -20.54 -0.80 0.94
C LYS A 181 -20.75 0.21 2.07
N ALA A 182 -19.72 0.44 2.89
CA ALA A 182 -19.77 1.41 3.98
C ALA A 182 -19.94 2.87 3.48
N ALA A 183 -19.42 3.18 2.29
CA ALA A 183 -19.57 4.46 1.61
C ALA A 183 -20.88 4.59 0.80
N ASN A 184 -21.75 3.57 0.83
CA ASN A 184 -22.96 3.48 0.00
C ASN A 184 -22.70 3.59 -1.52
N LEU A 185 -21.55 3.06 -1.97
CA LEU A 185 -21.17 2.94 -3.37
C LEU A 185 -21.42 1.51 -3.88
N PRO A 186 -21.72 1.34 -5.19
CA PRO A 186 -21.92 0.02 -5.77
C PRO A 186 -20.62 -0.77 -5.84
N VAL A 187 -20.63 -2.00 -5.33
CA VAL A 187 -19.51 -2.93 -5.49
C VAL A 187 -19.40 -3.40 -6.93
N ARG A 188 -18.20 -3.78 -7.35
CA ARG A 188 -17.97 -4.27 -8.71
C ARG A 188 -18.80 -5.54 -8.97
N PRO A 189 -19.42 -5.68 -10.16
CA PRO A 189 -20.09 -6.91 -10.53
C PRO A 189 -19.12 -8.08 -10.47
N SER A 190 -19.47 -9.11 -9.71
CA SER A 190 -18.81 -10.41 -9.74
C SER A 190 -19.67 -11.38 -10.53
N LEU A 191 -19.11 -12.50 -10.98
CA LEU A 191 -19.78 -13.49 -11.85
C LEU A 191 -21.10 -14.08 -11.30
N GLY A 192 -21.53 -13.73 -10.07
CA GLY A 192 -22.81 -14.11 -9.48
C GLY A 192 -23.79 -12.97 -9.17
N THR A 193 -23.41 -11.70 -9.36
CA THR A 193 -24.30 -10.57 -9.06
C THR A 193 -25.27 -10.35 -10.22
N LYS A 194 -26.52 -10.82 -10.09
CA LYS A 194 -27.58 -10.36 -10.99
C LYS A 194 -27.72 -8.85 -10.81
N LEU A 195 -27.52 -8.11 -11.89
CA LEU A 195 -27.84 -6.69 -11.97
C LEU A 195 -29.36 -6.56 -11.76
N GLY A 196 -29.75 -6.14 -10.57
CA GLY A 196 -31.12 -5.73 -10.24
C GLY A 196 -31.27 -4.23 -10.40
#